data_AF-A0A6S6PFZ2-F1
#
_entry.id   AF-A0A6S6PFZ2-F1
#
_cell.length_a   1.000
_cell.length_b   1.000
_cell.length_c   1.000
_cell.angle_alpha   90.00
_cell.angle_beta   90.00
_cell.angle_gamma   90.00
#
_symmetry.space_group_name_H-M   'P 1'
#
loop_
_entity.id
_entity.type
_entity.pdbx_description
1 polymer ?
#
loop_
_entity_poly.entity_id
_entity_poly.type
_entity_poly.pdbx_seq_one_letter_code
_entity_poly.pdbx_strand_id
1 'polypeptide(L)' 'MRRYGLRDDQWERIKDFLPGREGHVGGTAADNRLFVEAVLYRYRAGILA' A
#
# COMPACT_ATOMS: atom_id res chain seq x y z
N MET A 1 5.09 -16.70 4.10
CA MET A 1 4.77 -15.80 5.23
C MET A 1 5.68 -14.58 5.13
N ARG A 2 5.18 -13.47 4.60
CA ARG A 2 5.94 -12.21 4.47
C ARG A 2 5.90 -11.55 5.85
N ARG A 3 6.93 -11.75 6.69
CA ARG A 3 6.93 -11.31 8.11
C ARG A 3 6.60 -9.82 8.29
N TYR A 4 6.76 -9.03 7.24
CA TYR A 4 6.52 -7.59 7.24
C TYR A 4 5.52 -7.10 6.18
N GLY A 5 4.93 -7.99 5.36
CA GLY A 5 3.98 -7.60 4.30
C GLY A 5 2.54 -7.50 4.81
N LEU A 6 1.69 -6.78 4.07
CA LEU A 6 0.26 -6.72 4.37
C LEU A 6 -0.38 -8.08 4.04
N ARG A 7 -1.21 -8.62 4.94
CA ARG A 7 -1.98 -9.84 4.63
C ARG A 7 -3.09 -9.53 3.63
N ASP A 8 -3.54 -10.55 2.92
CA ASP A 8 -4.57 -10.40 1.88
C ASP A 8 -5.90 -9.90 2.47
N ASP A 9 -6.32 -10.39 3.64
CA ASP A 9 -7.53 -9.91 4.33
C ASP A 9 -7.45 -8.43 4.73
N GLN A 10 -6.25 -7.96 5.08
CA GLN A 10 -6.04 -6.55 5.39
C GLN A 10 -6.03 -5.70 4.12
N TRP A 11 -5.46 -6.24 3.04
CA TRP A 11 -5.42 -5.58 1.73
C TRP A 11 -6.83 -5.35 1.20
N GLU A 12 -7.66 -6.40 1.19
CA GLU A 12 -9.04 -6.34 0.70
C GLU A 12 -9.89 -5.30 1.44
N ARG A 13 -9.59 -5.03 2.72
CA ARG A 13 -10.30 -4.00 3.50
C ARG A 13 -9.89 -2.58 3.18
N ILE A 14 -8.67 -2.36 2.65
CA ILE A 14 -8.13 -1.00 2.46
C ILE A 14 -8.00 -0.59 0.98
N LYS A 15 -7.92 -1.54 0.05
CA LYS A 15 -7.64 -1.28 -1.37
C LYS A 15 -8.60 -0.26 -1.98
N ASP A 16 -9.86 -0.31 -1.58
CA ASP A 16 -10.92 0.55 -2.09
C ASP A 16 -10.95 1.92 -1.40
N PHE A 17 -10.10 2.19 -0.41
CA PHE A 17 -9.99 3.51 0.20
C PHE A 17 -8.80 4.32 -0.32
N LEU A 18 -7.94 3.71 -1.16
CA LEU A 18 -6.73 4.36 -1.65
C LEU A 18 -7.04 5.36 -2.79
N PRO A 19 -6.39 6.54 -2.78
CA PRO A 19 -6.36 7.42 -3.94
C PRO A 19 -5.56 6.77 -5.09
N GLY A 20 -5.90 7.03 -6.35
CA GLY A 20 -5.20 6.44 -7.51
C GLY A 20 -5.62 4.99 -7.83
N ARG A 21 -6.83 4.57 -7.40
CA ARG A 21 -7.47 3.35 -7.89
C ARG A 21 -7.95 3.51 -9.33
N GLU A 22 -8.15 2.39 -10.02
CA GLU A 22 -8.70 2.40 -11.39
C GLU A 22 -10.01 3.20 -11.42
N GLY A 23 -10.09 4.18 -12.33
CA GLY A 23 -11.24 5.09 -12.45
C GLY A 23 -11.26 6.31 -11.52
N HIS A 24 -10.24 6.52 -10.66
CA HIS A 24 -10.14 7.72 -9.82
C HIS A 24 -9.07 8.71 -10.31
N VAL A 25 -9.33 9.99 -10.11
CA VAL A 25 -8.45 11.09 -10.51
C VAL A 25 -7.18 11.10 -9.65
N GLY A 26 -6.02 11.11 -10.30
CA GLY A 26 -4.70 10.87 -9.67
C GLY A 26 -4.12 9.58 -10.24
N GLY A 27 -2.93 9.65 -10.83
CA GLY A 27 -2.38 8.56 -11.66
C GLY A 27 -2.51 7.19 -11.02
N THR A 28 -2.95 6.20 -11.81
CA THR A 28 -3.03 4.80 -11.40
C THR A 28 -1.64 4.35 -10.99
N ALA A 29 -1.40 4.05 -9.71
CA ALA A 29 -0.13 3.43 -9.36
C ALA A 29 -0.09 2.05 -10.04
N ALA A 30 1.04 1.71 -10.66
CA ALA A 30 1.19 0.43 -11.35
C ALA A 30 0.88 -0.77 -10.43
N ASP A 31 1.15 -0.62 -9.12
CA ASP A 31 0.71 -1.53 -8.08
C ASP A 31 0.49 -0.78 -6.75
N ASN A 32 -0.77 -0.52 -6.40
CA ASN A 32 -1.16 0.13 -5.15
C ASN A 32 -0.75 -0.67 -3.91
N ARG A 33 -0.69 -2.01 -4.00
CA ARG A 33 -0.28 -2.86 -2.87
C ARG A 33 1.20 -2.71 -2.59
N LEU A 34 2.01 -2.69 -3.65
CA LEU A 34 3.45 -2.46 -3.53
C LEU A 34 3.75 -1.09 -2.92
N PHE A 35 3.00 -0.05 -3.31
CA PHE A 35 3.12 1.28 -2.73
C PHE A 35 2.85 1.28 -1.22
N VAL A 36 1.72 0.70 -0.79
CA VAL A 36 1.36 0.63 0.63
C VAL A 36 2.38 -0.20 1.43
N GLU A 37 2.86 -1.32 0.89
CA GLU A 37 3.91 -2.12 1.53
C GLU A 37 5.22 -1.31 1.70
N ALA A 38 5.60 -0.50 0.72
CA ALA A 38 6.78 0.36 0.80
C ALA A 38 6.62 1.45 1.87
N VAL A 39 5.44 2.07 1.98
CA VAL A 39 5.13 3.04 3.04
C VAL A 39 5.23 2.38 4.42
N LEU A 40 4.61 1.21 4.60
CA LEU A 40 4.68 0.48 5.86
C LEU A 40 6.10 0.06 6.24
N TYR A 41 6.91 -0.34 5.25
CA TYR A 41 8.32 -0.62 5.47
C TYR A 41 9.07 0.62 5.97
N ARG A 42 8.89 1.78 5.33
CA ARG A 42 9.52 3.03 5.74
C ARG A 42 9.20 3.41 7.20
N TYR A 43 7.93 3.32 7.58
CA TYR A 43 7.49 3.57 8.96
C TYR A 43 8.11 2.60 9.96
N ARG A 44 8.18 1.30 9.64
CA ARG A 44 8.75 0.28 10.54
C ARG A 44 10.26 0.36 10.67
N ALA A 45 10.95 0.74 9.60
CA ALA A 45 12.41 0.86 9.57
C ALA A 45 12.90 2.17 10.22
N GLY A 46 12.01 3.09 10.62
CA GLY A 46 12.38 4.36 11.23
C GLY A 46 13.10 5.31 10.26
N ILE A 47 12.89 5.15 8.95
CA ILE A 47 13.51 6.03 7.93
C ILE A 47 12.72 7.35 7.89
N LEU A 48 13.09 8.26 8.80
CA LEU A 48 12.71 9.67 8.73
C LEU A 48 13.57 10.33 7.65
N ALA A 49 12.93 11.09 6.76
CA ALA A 49 13.67 11.98 5.85
C ALA A 49 14.25 13.15 6.65
#